data_AF-A0A6M0ITW0-F1
#
_entry.id   AF-A0A6M0ITW0-F1
#
_cell.length_a   1.000
_cell.length_b   1.000
_cell.length_c   1.000
_cell.angle_alpha   90.00
_cell.angle_beta   90.00
_cell.angle_gamma   90.00
#
_symmetry.space_group_name_H-M   'P 1'
#
loop_
_entity.id
_entity.type
_entity.pdbx_description
1 polymer ?
#
loop_
_entity_poly.entity_id
_entity_poly.type
_entity_poly.pdbx_seq_one_letter_code
_entity_poly.pdbx_strand_id
1 'polypeptide(L)'
;MATTLPPPRKKAATEAEIEAVINKGGSTTKKVEKSPDDENTVKFFNLRLTSGVLKKIEELRAKRPRKLASPKLGISTHDWMLEAIEEKMQREAKKYSV
;
A
#
# COMPACT_ATOMS: atom_id res chain seq x y z
N MET A 1 -8.10 31.93 60.29
CA MET A 1 -7.01 31.44 59.42
C MET A 1 -7.20 29.94 59.25
N ALA A 2 -7.51 29.47 58.03
CA ALA A 2 -7.72 28.05 57.77
C ALA A 2 -6.39 27.40 57.36
N THR A 3 -5.83 26.56 58.22
CA THR A 3 -4.65 25.74 57.93
C THR A 3 -5.12 24.43 57.28
N THR A 4 -4.89 24.27 55.98
CA THR A 4 -5.16 23.01 55.26
C THR A 4 -3.97 22.07 55.41
N LEU A 5 -4.21 20.86 55.94
CA LEU A 5 -3.20 19.80 56.00
C LEU A 5 -2.88 19.26 54.59
N PRO A 6 -1.63 18.87 54.30
CA PRO A 6 -1.27 18.25 53.03
C PRO A 6 -1.86 16.84 52.90
N PRO A 7 -2.20 16.39 51.68
CA PRO A 7 -2.80 15.08 51.46
C PRO A 7 -1.82 13.94 51.78
N PRO A 8 -2.31 12.79 52.29
CA PRO A 8 -1.46 11.67 52.64
C PRO A 8 -0.74 11.11 51.39
N ARG A 9 0.56 10.82 51.54
CA ARG A 9 1.39 10.21 50.49
C ARG A 9 0.81 8.85 50.11
N LYS A 10 0.57 8.62 48.82
CA LYS A 10 0.05 7.36 48.30
C LYS A 10 1.02 6.21 48.67
N LYS A 11 0.44 5.07 49.07
CA LYS A 11 1.19 3.85 49.43
C LYS A 11 2.00 3.36 48.23
N ALA A 12 3.15 2.73 48.49
CA ALA A 12 3.96 2.09 47.46
C ALA A 12 3.11 1.05 46.71
N ALA A 13 3.13 1.09 45.39
CA ALA A 13 2.40 0.16 44.55
C ALA A 13 2.89 -1.27 44.82
N THR A 14 1.97 -2.21 44.83
CA THR A 14 2.28 -3.64 44.97
C THR A 14 2.90 -4.17 43.67
N GLU A 15 3.71 -5.20 43.76
CA GLU A 15 4.39 -5.80 42.59
C GLU A 15 3.40 -6.21 41.48
N ALA A 16 2.22 -6.71 41.86
CA ALA A 16 1.13 -7.04 40.95
C ALA A 16 0.56 -5.81 40.18
N GLU A 17 0.53 -4.63 40.81
CA GLU A 17 0.11 -3.39 40.14
C GLU A 17 1.18 -2.90 39.17
N ILE A 18 2.46 -3.15 39.46
CA ILE A 18 3.58 -2.82 38.58
C ILE A 18 3.55 -3.73 37.34
N GLU A 19 3.35 -5.04 37.52
CA GLU A 19 3.18 -5.99 36.41
C GLU A 19 1.99 -5.64 35.53
N ALA A 20 0.87 -5.24 36.13
CA ALA A 20 -0.31 -4.81 35.38
C ALA A 20 -0.05 -3.54 34.53
N VAL A 21 0.77 -2.60 35.04
CA VAL A 21 1.18 -1.41 34.29
C VAL A 21 2.17 -1.75 33.18
N ILE A 22 3.10 -2.67 33.42
CA ILE A 22 4.05 -3.17 32.40
C ILE A 22 3.30 -3.87 31.27
N ASN A 23 2.33 -4.73 31.60
CA ASN A 23 1.49 -5.42 30.60
C ASN A 23 0.54 -4.47 29.85
N LYS A 24 0.23 -3.30 30.43
CA LYS A 24 -0.61 -2.28 29.80
C LYS A 24 0.18 -1.40 28.82
N GLY A 25 1.50 -1.31 28.97
CA GLY A 25 2.37 -0.46 28.17
C GLY A 25 3.36 -1.25 27.33
N GLY A 26 2.93 -1.75 26.16
CA GLY A 26 3.90 -2.35 25.24
C GLY A 26 3.36 -3.17 24.06
N SER A 27 2.10 -3.03 23.64
CA SER A 27 1.72 -3.59 22.33
C SER A 27 2.20 -2.62 21.24
N THR A 28 3.42 -2.85 20.76
CA THR A 28 3.94 -2.19 19.57
C THR A 28 2.98 -2.42 18.41
N THR A 29 2.61 -1.33 17.74
CA THR A 29 1.72 -1.26 16.58
C THR A 29 1.91 -2.44 15.64
N LYS A 30 0.83 -3.23 15.44
CA LYS A 30 0.67 -4.27 14.42
C LYS A 30 1.93 -5.09 14.17
N LYS A 31 2.01 -6.25 14.82
CA LYS A 31 2.64 -7.41 14.20
C LYS A 31 2.05 -7.50 12.79
N VAL A 32 2.82 -7.09 11.79
CA VAL A 32 2.51 -7.38 10.38
C VAL A 32 2.69 -8.88 10.30
N GLU A 33 1.66 -9.61 10.70
CA GLU A 33 1.45 -10.94 10.22
C GLU A 33 1.52 -10.77 8.70
N LYS A 34 2.61 -11.28 8.11
CA LYS A 34 2.60 -11.70 6.73
C LYS A 34 1.45 -12.70 6.64
N SER A 35 0.24 -12.21 6.44
CA SER A 35 -0.77 -12.97 5.74
C SER A 35 -0.07 -13.42 4.45
N PRO A 36 -0.25 -14.69 4.04
CA PRO A 36 0.26 -15.13 2.75
C PRO A 36 -0.20 -14.10 1.74
N ASP A 37 0.69 -13.67 0.86
CA ASP A 37 0.37 -12.67 -0.17
C ASP A 37 -0.91 -13.12 -0.89
N ASP A 38 -2.06 -12.58 -0.49
CA ASP A 38 -3.31 -12.86 -1.17
C ASP A 38 -3.08 -12.36 -2.60
N GLU A 39 -3.33 -13.19 -3.60
CA GLU A 39 -3.15 -12.81 -5.02
C GLU A 39 -3.92 -11.52 -5.37
N ASN A 40 -4.91 -11.16 -4.55
CA ASN A 40 -5.76 -9.99 -4.66
C ASN A 40 -5.25 -8.75 -3.88
N THR A 41 -4.08 -8.81 -3.24
CA THR A 41 -3.54 -7.64 -2.52
C THR A 41 -2.92 -6.65 -3.50
N VAL A 42 -3.48 -5.43 -3.58
CA VAL A 42 -2.95 -4.36 -4.44
C VAL A 42 -1.58 -3.92 -3.92
N LYS A 43 -0.53 -4.20 -4.70
CA LYS A 43 0.84 -3.76 -4.41
C LYS A 43 1.22 -2.59 -5.30
N PHE A 44 1.79 -1.55 -4.70
CA PHE A 44 2.33 -0.41 -5.43
C PHE A 44 3.74 -0.72 -5.94
N PHE A 45 4.00 -0.44 -7.22
CA PHE A 45 5.30 -0.66 -7.85
C PHE A 45 5.82 0.64 -8.48
N ASN A 46 7.01 1.08 -8.06
CA ASN A 46 7.68 2.24 -8.62
C ASN A 46 8.56 1.82 -9.80
N LEU A 47 8.26 2.34 -10.98
CA LEU A 47 9.00 2.04 -12.21
C LEU A 47 9.68 3.30 -12.73
N ARG A 48 10.98 3.22 -13.04
CA ARG A 48 11.74 4.29 -13.70
C ARG A 48 11.86 3.97 -15.18
N LEU A 49 11.31 4.82 -16.03
CA LEU A 49 11.37 4.72 -17.49
C LEU A 49 12.20 5.88 -18.04
N THR A 50 12.88 5.64 -19.17
CA THR A 50 13.54 6.71 -19.91
C THR A 50 12.51 7.58 -20.63
N SER A 51 12.83 8.86 -20.84
CA SER A 51 11.95 9.80 -21.53
C SER A 51 11.61 9.36 -22.96
N GLY A 52 12.53 8.69 -23.65
CA GLY A 52 12.30 8.15 -24.99
C GLY A 52 11.23 7.05 -25.03
N VAL A 53 11.15 6.22 -23.99
CA VAL A 53 10.11 5.17 -23.88
C VAL A 53 8.75 5.82 -23.63
N LEU A 54 8.68 6.81 -22.75
CA LEU A 54 7.43 7.54 -22.49
C LEU A 54 6.85 8.19 -23.75
N LYS A 55 7.69 8.84 -24.57
CA LYS A 55 7.26 9.43 -25.85
C LYS A 55 6.68 8.39 -26.81
N LYS A 56 7.35 7.23 -26.94
CA LYS A 56 6.85 6.13 -27.79
C LYS A 56 5.50 5.60 -27.31
N ILE A 57 5.31 5.48 -26.00
CA ILE A 57 4.03 5.06 -25.41
C ILE A 57 2.93 6.07 -25.78
N GLU A 58 3.19 7.37 -25.66
CA GLU A 58 2.23 8.42 -26.02
C GLU A 58 1.87 8.39 -27.52
N GLU A 59 2.85 8.23 -28.40
CA GLU A 59 2.64 8.12 -29.85
C GLU A 59 1.78 6.90 -30.22
N LEU A 60 2.05 5.74 -29.63
CA LEU A 60 1.28 4.51 -29.87
C LEU A 60 -0.13 4.62 -29.30
N ARG A 61 -0.28 5.23 -28.12
CA ARG A 61 -1.57 5.46 -27.48
C ARG A 61 -2.44 6.43 -28.29
N ALA A 62 -1.84 7.45 -28.92
CA ALA A 62 -2.55 8.42 -29.75
C ALA A 62 -3.14 7.80 -31.03
N LYS A 63 -2.55 6.72 -31.55
CA LYS A 63 -3.05 6.01 -32.74
C LYS A 63 -4.31 5.17 -32.47
N ARG A 64 -4.62 4.88 -31.21
CA ARG A 64 -5.80 4.07 -30.87
C ARG A 64 -7.08 4.89 -31.08
N PRO A 65 -8.12 4.32 -31.72
CA PRO A 65 -9.37 5.03 -31.96
C PRO A 65 -9.97 5.52 -30.64
N ARG A 66 -10.41 6.78 -30.62
CA ARG A 66 -11.13 7.37 -29.48
C ARG A 66 -12.49 6.70 -29.35
N LYS A 67 -13.01 6.60 -28.12
CA LYS A 67 -14.38 6.11 -27.91
C LYS A 67 -15.35 7.02 -28.68
N LEU A 68 -16.17 6.44 -29.54
CA LEU A 68 -17.07 7.11 -30.49
C LEU A 68 -17.96 8.20 -29.87
N ALA A 69 -18.25 8.11 -28.57
CA ALA A 69 -19.09 9.03 -27.81
C ALA A 69 -18.33 10.00 -26.88
N SER A 70 -16.99 10.01 -26.86
CA SER A 70 -16.25 10.89 -25.95
C SER A 70 -14.95 11.44 -26.56
N PRO A 71 -14.65 12.73 -26.38
CA PRO A 71 -13.44 13.37 -26.92
C PRO A 71 -12.16 12.99 -26.16
N LYS A 72 -12.25 12.23 -25.06
CA LYS A 72 -11.11 11.81 -24.24
C LYS A 72 -10.35 10.67 -24.92
N LEU A 73 -9.02 10.66 -24.74
CA LEU A 73 -8.17 9.55 -25.17
C LEU A 73 -8.73 8.25 -24.60
N GLY A 74 -8.82 7.20 -25.43
CA GLY A 74 -9.63 6.01 -25.12
C GLY A 74 -9.17 5.20 -23.91
N ILE A 75 -7.95 5.44 -23.40
CA ILE A 75 -7.31 4.66 -22.33
C ILE A 75 -6.31 5.52 -21.56
N SER A 76 -6.06 5.25 -20.28
CA SER A 76 -5.03 5.94 -19.47
C SER A 76 -3.62 5.40 -19.77
N THR A 77 -2.55 6.14 -19.49
CA THR A 77 -1.17 5.64 -19.64
C THR A 77 -0.94 4.41 -18.75
N HIS A 78 -1.50 4.39 -17.54
CA HIS A 78 -1.41 3.26 -16.63
C HIS A 78 -2.14 2.03 -17.16
N ASP A 79 -3.34 2.23 -17.70
CA ASP A 79 -4.18 1.17 -18.26
C ASP A 79 -3.51 0.55 -19.50
N TRP A 80 -2.91 1.39 -20.35
CA TRP A 80 -2.09 0.93 -21.48
C TRP A 80 -0.89 0.08 -21.02
N MET A 81 -0.24 0.44 -19.92
CA MET A 81 0.88 -0.35 -19.37
C MET A 81 0.42 -1.69 -18.80
N LEU A 82 -0.74 -1.72 -18.12
CA LEU A 82 -1.31 -2.96 -17.60
C LEU A 82 -1.67 -3.93 -18.73
N GLU A 83 -2.35 -3.45 -19.77
CA GLU A 83 -2.70 -4.24 -20.96
C GLU A 83 -1.44 -4.80 -21.65
N ALA A 84 -0.39 -3.99 -21.79
CA ALA A 84 0.88 -4.43 -22.37
C ALA A 84 1.60 -5.50 -21.52
N ILE A 85 1.51 -5.42 -20.20
CA ILE A 85 2.06 -6.43 -19.29
C ILE A 85 1.26 -7.73 -19.43
N GLU A 86 -0.07 -7.65 -19.44
CA GLU A 86 -0.94 -8.83 -19.57
C GLU A 86 -0.71 -9.54 -20.91
N GLU A 87 -0.66 -8.80 -22.03
CA GLU A 87 -0.38 -9.37 -23.35
C GLU A 87 0.99 -10.09 -23.37
N LYS A 88 2.00 -9.49 -22.72
CA LYS A 88 3.32 -10.09 -22.59
C LYS A 88 3.28 -11.37 -21.76
N MET A 89 2.58 -11.38 -20.62
CA MET A 89 2.43 -12.58 -19.78
C MET A 89 1.72 -13.69 -20.56
N GLN A 90 0.63 -13.39 -21.26
CA GLN A 90 -0.09 -14.37 -22.07
C GLN A 90 0.78 -14.95 -23.20
N ARG A 91 1.60 -14.11 -23.84
CA ARG A 91 2.54 -14.55 -24.89
C ARG A 91 3.62 -15.47 -24.34
N GLU A 92 4.15 -15.16 -23.15
CA GLU A 92 5.16 -15.99 -22.48
C GLU A 92 4.56 -17.28 -21.93
N ALA A 93 3.36 -17.25 -21.34
CA ALA A 93 2.62 -18.44 -20.91
C ALA A 93 2.41 -19.41 -22.09
N LYS A 94 1.99 -18.90 -23.25
CA LYS A 94 1.87 -19.71 -24.48
C LYS A 94 3.22 -20.27 -24.97
N LYS A 95 4.30 -19.48 -24.86
CA LYS A 95 5.63 -19.88 -25.35
C LYS A 95 6.28 -20.94 -24.46
N TYR A 96 6.10 -20.85 -23.16
CA TYR A 96 6.70 -21.76 -22.18
C TYR A 96 5.73 -22.82 -21.67
N SER A 97 4.47 -22.83 -22.16
CA SER A 97 3.41 -23.76 -21.77
C SER A 97 3.22 -23.89 -20.26
N VAL A 98 3.28 -22.74 -19.58
CA VAL A 98 2.95 -22.60 -18.15
C VAL A 98 1.46 -22.28 -18.01
#